data_AF-A0A838JBR4-F1
#
_entry.id   AF-A0A838JBR4-F1
#
_cell.length_a   1.000
_cell.length_b   1.000
_cell.length_c   1.000
_cell.angle_alpha   90.00
_cell.angle_beta   90.00
_cell.angle_gamma   90.00
#
_symmetry.space_group_name_H-M   'P 1'
#
loop_
_entity.id
_entity.type
_entity.pdbx_description
1 polymer ?
#
loop_
_entity_poly.entity_id
_entity_poly.type
_entity_poly.pdbx_seq_one_letter_code
_entity_poly.pdbx_strand_id
1 'polypeptide(L)' 'MSNNLRLLADEDKFTDELYGFITDSNADNRNERAIISVLHEIAPQIVSVAECMIIDGVDERHYVAEYVHAVVTGEGIGE' A
#
# COMPACT_ATOMS: atom_id res chain seq x y z
N MET A 1 20.27 1.48 -4.04
CA MET A 1 19.11 0.96 -3.27
C MET A 1 18.38 2.14 -2.61
N SER A 2 17.79 3.08 -3.37
CA SER A 2 17.30 4.35 -2.77
C SER A 2 16.12 5.03 -3.49
N ASN A 3 15.47 4.40 -4.47
CA ASN A 3 14.37 5.05 -5.20
C ASN A 3 12.99 4.81 -4.57
N ASN A 4 12.86 3.82 -3.68
CA ASN A 4 11.57 3.39 -3.14
C ASN A 4 11.08 4.29 -1.98
N LEU A 5 12.00 4.87 -1.20
CA LEU A 5 11.66 5.90 -0.20
C LEU A 5 11.03 7.15 -0.83
N ARG A 6 11.39 7.47 -2.07
CA ARG A 6 10.79 8.60 -2.80
C ARG A 6 9.33 8.33 -3.18
N LEU A 7 8.95 7.05 -3.28
CA LEU A 7 7.59 6.66 -3.55
C LEU A 7 6.72 6.73 -2.29
N LEU A 8 7.28 6.38 -1.12
CA LEU A 8 6.66 6.63 0.19
C LEU A 8 6.52 8.13 0.51
N ALA A 9 7.42 8.96 -0.02
CA ALA A 9 7.35 10.41 0.10
C ALA A 9 6.29 11.05 -0.81
N ASP A 10 5.71 10.30 -1.74
CA ASP A 10 4.72 10.76 -2.70
C ASP A 10 3.41 10.00 -2.45
N GLU A 11 2.62 10.52 -1.52
CA GLU A 11 1.35 9.93 -1.06
C GLU A 11 0.40 9.59 -2.21
N ASP A 12 0.31 10.45 -3.23
CA ASP A 12 -0.60 10.26 -4.37
C ASP A 12 -0.15 9.07 -5.23
N LYS A 13 1.16 8.96 -5.50
CA LYS A 13 1.73 7.80 -6.20
C LYS A 13 1.66 6.52 -5.39
N PHE A 14 1.90 6.59 -4.08
CA PHE A 14 1.80 5.44 -3.21
C PHE A 14 0.35 4.94 -3.15
N THR A 15 -0.62 5.86 -3.06
CA THR A 15 -2.05 5.56 -3.14
C THR A 15 -2.43 4.90 -4.45
N ASP A 16 -1.96 5.42 -5.59
CA ASP A 16 -2.26 4.85 -6.91
C ASP A 16 -1.65 3.44 -7.09
N GLU A 17 -0.41 3.24 -6.62
CA GLU A 17 0.24 1.93 -6.64
C GLU A 17 -0.45 0.92 -5.70
N LEU A 18 -0.81 1.33 -4.48
CA LEU A 18 -1.49 0.47 -3.51
C LEU A 18 -2.91 0.15 -3.97
N TYR A 19 -3.63 1.13 -4.53
CA TYR A 19 -4.94 0.95 -5.13
C TYR A 19 -4.85 0.00 -6.33
N GLY A 20 -3.87 0.20 -7.21
CA GLY A 20 -3.60 -0.67 -8.34
C GLY A 20 -3.21 -2.09 -7.90
N PHE A 21 -2.60 -2.25 -6.73
CA PHE A 21 -2.43 -3.56 -6.09
C PHE A 21 -3.81 -4.09 -5.66
N ILE A 22 -4.54 -3.41 -4.79
CA ILE A 22 -5.82 -3.88 -4.19
C ILE A 22 -6.95 -4.12 -5.21
N THR A 23 -6.92 -3.47 -6.37
CA THR A 23 -7.89 -3.67 -7.46
C THR A 23 -7.48 -4.73 -8.48
N ASP A 24 -6.19 -5.10 -8.55
CA ASP A 24 -5.72 -6.09 -9.52
C ASP A 24 -6.17 -7.50 -9.11
N SER A 25 -7.13 -8.10 -9.81
CA SER A 25 -7.65 -9.43 -9.47
C SER A 25 -6.64 -10.57 -9.65
N ASN A 26 -5.42 -10.30 -10.14
CA ASN A 26 -4.40 -11.29 -10.41
C ASN A 26 -3.33 -11.30 -9.29
N ALA A 27 -3.51 -12.23 -8.35
CA ALA A 27 -2.60 -12.42 -7.21
C ALA A 27 -1.13 -12.66 -7.62
N ASP A 28 -0.88 -13.21 -8.81
CA ASP A 28 0.47 -13.44 -9.33
C ASP A 28 1.16 -12.12 -9.73
N ASN A 29 0.42 -11.25 -10.42
CA ASN A 29 0.95 -9.94 -10.87
C ASN A 29 1.17 -8.97 -9.71
N ARG A 30 0.33 -9.07 -8.68
CA ARG A 30 0.42 -8.31 -7.42
C ARG A 30 1.75 -8.50 -6.71
N ASN A 31 2.20 -9.74 -6.56
CA ASN A 31 3.38 -10.06 -5.77
C ASN A 31 4.69 -9.74 -6.51
N GLU A 32 4.64 -9.61 -7.84
CA GLU A 32 5.74 -9.16 -8.67
C GLU A 32 5.92 -7.62 -8.69
N ARG A 33 4.96 -6.85 -8.16
CA ARG A 33 5.09 -5.39 -8.13
C ARG A 33 6.19 -4.95 -7.18
N ALA A 34 7.04 -4.04 -7.66
CA ALA A 34 8.13 -3.45 -6.88
C ALA A 34 7.64 -2.82 -5.56
N ILE A 35 6.44 -2.22 -5.55
CA ILE A 35 5.81 -1.65 -4.35
C ILE A 35 5.63 -2.70 -3.24
N ILE A 36 5.29 -3.95 -3.57
CA ILE A 36 5.06 -5.01 -2.59
C ILE A 36 6.35 -5.48 -1.97
N SER A 37 7.42 -5.64 -2.76
CA SER A 37 8.74 -5.98 -2.22
C SER A 37 9.24 -4.91 -1.25
N VAL A 38 8.99 -3.64 -1.56
CA VAL A 38 9.31 -2.49 -0.71
C VAL A 38 8.46 -2.47 0.56
N LEU A 39 7.14 -2.67 0.43
CA LEU A 39 6.25 -2.71 1.59
C LEU A 39 6.56 -3.90 2.49
N HIS A 40 6.90 -5.06 1.93
CA HIS A 40 7.36 -6.21 2.70
C HIS A 40 8.65 -5.92 3.49
N GLU A 41 9.56 -5.11 2.93
CA GLU A 41 10.84 -4.78 3.56
C GLU A 41 10.67 -3.72 4.67
N ILE A 42 9.83 -2.70 4.44
CA ILE A 42 9.76 -1.51 5.30
C ILE A 42 8.58 -1.57 6.27
N ALA A 43 7.45 -2.11 5.84
CA ALA A 43 6.20 -2.11 6.59
C ALA A 43 5.31 -3.32 6.23
N PRO A 44 5.71 -4.55 6.63
CA PRO A 44 4.98 -5.77 6.28
C PRO A 44 3.53 -5.79 6.82
N GLN A 45 3.26 -5.04 7.89
CA GLN A 45 1.92 -4.82 8.42
C GLN A 45 0.98 -4.16 7.40
N ILE A 46 1.50 -3.28 6.52
CA ILE A 46 0.71 -2.62 5.48
C ILE A 46 0.26 -3.63 4.43
N VAL A 47 1.14 -4.56 4.05
CA VAL A 47 0.80 -5.62 3.09
C VAL A 47 -0.34 -6.47 3.63
N SER A 48 -0.27 -6.87 4.90
CA SER A 48 -1.34 -7.64 5.54
C SER A 48 -2.67 -6.88 5.60
N VAL A 49 -2.64 -5.56 5.84
CA VAL A 49 -3.85 -4.73 5.80
C VAL A 49 -4.41 -4.63 4.39
N ALA A 50 -3.55 -4.41 3.38
CA ALA A 50 -3.95 -4.36 1.99
C ALA A 50 -4.55 -5.70 1.51
N GLU A 51 -3.98 -6.84 1.91
CA GLU A 51 -4.56 -8.18 1.68
C GLU A 51 -5.93 -8.35 2.35
N CYS A 52 -6.10 -7.85 3.57
CA CYS A 52 -7.41 -7.82 4.23
C CYS A 52 -8.41 -6.95 3.45
N MET A 53 -8.00 -5.78 2.97
CA MET A 53 -8.85 -4.88 2.18
C MET A 53 -9.33 -5.53 0.88
N ILE A 54 -8.47 -6.33 0.24
CA ILE A 54 -8.82 -7.13 -0.94
C ILE A 54 -9.91 -8.16 -0.59
N ILE A 55 -9.73 -8.90 0.51
CA ILE A 55 -10.64 -9.96 0.92
C ILE A 55 -12.01 -9.38 1.32
N ASP A 56 -11.99 -8.23 1.97
CA ASP A 56 -13.18 -7.52 2.44
C ASP A 56 -13.90 -6.74 1.30
N GLY A 57 -13.22 -6.51 0.17
CA GLY A 57 -13.77 -5.79 -0.98
C GLY A 57 -13.80 -4.27 -0.78
N VAL A 58 -13.00 -3.74 0.15
CA VAL A 58 -12.80 -2.29 0.33
C VAL A 58 -11.66 -1.82 -0.57
N ASP A 59 -11.82 -2.06 -1.87
CA ASP A 59 -10.86 -1.67 -2.90
C ASP A 59 -11.01 -0.23 -3.37
N GLU A 60 -11.90 0.58 -2.79
CA GLU A 60 -12.11 1.96 -3.20
C GLU A 60 -10.88 2.85 -2.92
N ARG A 61 -10.52 3.69 -3.91
CA ARG A 61 -9.35 4.59 -3.84
C ARG A 61 -9.37 5.51 -2.63
N HIS A 62 -10.56 5.89 -2.15
CA HIS A 62 -10.75 6.69 -0.95
C HIS A 62 -10.20 5.98 0.31
N TYR A 63 -10.60 4.73 0.58
CA TYR A 63 -10.13 4.01 1.77
C TYR A 63 -8.63 3.79 1.73
N VAL A 64 -8.09 3.53 0.54
CA VAL A 64 -6.66 3.40 0.33
C VAL A 64 -5.95 4.72 0.62
N ALA A 65 -6.44 5.84 0.07
CA ALA A 65 -5.86 7.17 0.29
C ALA A 65 -5.84 7.56 1.78
N GLU A 66 -6.93 7.35 2.51
CA GLU A 66 -7.01 7.61 3.96
C GLU A 66 -6.00 6.77 4.73
N TYR A 67 -5.87 5.49 4.38
CA TYR A 67 -4.92 4.59 5.01
C TYR A 67 -3.47 5.01 4.74
N VAL A 68 -3.16 5.33 3.49
CA VAL A 68 -1.83 5.84 3.09
C VAL A 68 -1.52 7.12 3.83
N HIS A 69 -2.47 8.05 3.87
CA HIS A 69 -2.32 9.32 4.56
C HIS A 69 -1.94 9.08 6.03
N ALA A 70 -2.69 8.24 6.74
CA ALA A 70 -2.42 7.89 8.14
C ALA A 70 -1.03 7.23 8.34
N VAL A 71 -0.59 6.41 7.39
CA VAL A 71 0.75 5.78 7.42
C VAL A 71 1.85 6.83 7.21
N VAL A 72 1.69 7.72 6.24
CA VAL A 72 2.67 8.75 5.87
C VAL A 72 2.76 9.84 6.93
N THR A 73 1.63 10.25 7.51
CA THR A 73 1.57 11.22 8.61
C THR A 73 2.00 10.63 9.95
N GLY A 74 2.16 9.31 10.04
CA GLY A 74 2.55 8.61 11.26
C GLY A 74 1.42 8.47 12.27
N GLU A 75 0.19 8.87 11.94
CA GLU A 75 -0.98 8.68 12.79
C GLU A 75 -1.36 7.20 12.96
N GLY A 76 -0.89 6.32 12.06
CA GLY A 76 -1.07 4.86 12.16
C GLY A 76 -0.07 4.13 13.08
N ILE A 77 0.91 4.80 13.67
CA ILE A 77 1.90 4.21 14.62
C ILE A 77 1.84 4.97 15.95
N GLY A 78 0.63 5.12 16.47
CA GLY A 78 0.38 5.71 17.77
C GLY A 78 -0.82 5.06 18.43
N GLU A 79 -0.66 3.81 18.86
CA GLU A 79 -1.07 3.25 20.17
C GLU A 79 -0.70 1.77 20.29
#